data_AF-A0AAV3RD05-F1
#
_entry.id   AF-A0AAV3RD05-F1
#
_cell.length_a   1.000
_cell.length_b   1.000
_cell.length_c   1.000
_cell.angle_alpha   90.00
_cell.angle_beta   90.00
_cell.angle_gamma   90.00
#
_symmetry.space_group_name_H-M   'P 1'
#
loop_
_entity.id
_entity.type
_entity.pdbx_description
1 polymer ?
#
loop_
_entity_poly.entity_id
_entity_poly.type
_entity_poly.pdbx_seq_one_letter_code
_entity_poly.pdbx_strand_id
1 'polypeptide(L)'
;MHLLHNGPNLCVCMLRKSHGLPCVHEMLKYSNSGIPISIIHNYWRTLDMETRVKEESLDEESLIHDEIDELFDHIKNKGLEVKKRFVEKLKEVAIPCDTELNEPPVKRRRGRPKKDSTTRDPSAFEYIDKKFQAGRDRGRSRPHKVPKSSGPKNNISNSSPK
;
A
#
# COMPACT_ATOMS: atom_id res chain seq x y z
N MET A 1 23.56 21.59 15.90
CA MET A 1 22.43 22.52 15.66
C MET A 1 22.99 23.93 15.65
N HIS A 2 23.25 24.50 14.46
CA HIS A 2 23.87 25.82 14.35
C HIS A 2 22.79 26.91 14.43
N LEU A 3 22.78 27.63 15.55
CA LEU A 3 22.01 28.86 15.74
C LEU A 3 22.77 30.00 15.03
N LEU A 4 22.38 30.34 13.81
CA LEU A 4 22.83 31.59 13.20
C LEU A 4 21.95 32.73 13.73
N HIS A 5 22.42 33.31 14.84
CA HIS A 5 21.85 34.48 15.46
C HIS A 5 22.33 35.72 14.68
N ASN A 6 21.57 36.14 13.67
CA ASN A 6 21.84 37.38 12.93
C ASN A 6 20.78 38.44 13.27
N GLY A 7 21.03 39.20 14.33
CA GLY A 7 20.37 40.48 14.65
C GLY A 7 18.90 40.42 15.09
N PRO A 8 18.40 41.43 15.82
CA PRO A 8 17.10 41.38 16.48
C PRO A 8 15.88 41.37 15.54
N ASN A 9 16.04 41.50 14.22
CA ASN A 9 14.92 41.74 13.31
C ASN A 9 14.96 40.99 11.96
N LEU A 10 15.92 40.11 11.68
CA LEU A 10 16.00 39.38 10.39
C LEU A 10 16.15 37.87 10.59
N CYS A 11 15.04 37.17 10.79
CA CYS A 11 15.04 35.70 10.69
C CYS A 11 15.21 35.28 9.23
N VAL A 12 16.29 34.57 8.93
CA VAL A 12 16.57 33.97 7.61
C VAL A 12 16.13 32.50 7.57
N CYS A 13 15.10 32.18 8.33
CA CYS A 13 14.69 30.80 8.57
C CYS A 13 14.08 30.23 7.28
N MET A 14 14.54 29.04 6.86
CA MET A 14 14.09 28.43 5.61
C MET A 14 12.57 28.28 5.55
N LEU A 15 11.92 27.95 6.67
CA LEU A 15 10.46 27.84 6.73
C LEU A 15 9.72 29.12 6.27
N ARG A 16 10.26 30.29 6.63
CA ARG A 16 9.73 31.59 6.18
C ARG A 16 10.07 31.85 4.73
N LYS A 17 11.28 31.51 4.30
CA LYS A 17 11.80 31.81 2.96
C LYS A 17 11.23 30.91 1.85
N SER A 18 11.13 29.60 2.09
CA SER A 18 10.68 28.63 1.08
C SER A 18 9.18 28.37 1.14
N HIS A 19 8.57 28.40 2.34
CA HIS A 19 7.17 28.06 2.51
C HIS A 19 6.31 29.26 2.90
N GLY A 20 6.87 30.42 3.26
CA GLY A 20 6.07 31.57 3.67
C GLY A 20 5.28 31.31 4.97
N LEU A 21 5.76 30.38 5.79
CA LEU A 21 5.19 30.03 7.09
C LEU A 21 6.02 30.66 8.23
N PRO A 22 5.39 31.03 9.35
CA PRO A 22 6.11 31.56 10.49
C PRO A 22 7.06 30.52 11.07
N CYS A 23 8.30 30.92 11.31
CA CYS A 23 9.27 30.08 11.99
C CYS A 23 9.10 30.14 13.51
N VAL A 24 9.77 29.26 14.25
CA VAL A 24 9.77 29.26 15.73
C VAL A 24 10.09 30.64 16.31
N HIS A 25 11.07 31.35 15.77
CA HIS A 25 11.43 32.70 16.24
C HIS A 25 10.30 33.72 16.09
N GLU A 26 9.50 33.61 15.03
CA GLU A 26 8.34 34.47 14.80
C GLU A 26 7.17 34.03 15.68
N MET A 27 6.94 32.72 15.81
CA MET A 27 5.88 32.16 16.64
C MET A 27 6.03 32.55 18.12
N LEU A 28 7.26 32.65 18.63
CA LEU A 28 7.52 33.11 20.00
C LEU A 28 7.01 34.54 20.24
N LYS A 29 6.90 35.39 19.22
CA LYS A 29 6.34 36.74 19.33
C LYS A 29 4.81 36.74 19.50
N TYR A 30 4.17 35.64 19.14
CA TYR A 30 2.71 35.46 19.13
C TYR A 30 2.24 34.42 20.14
N SER A 31 3.08 34.02 21.10
CA SER A 31 2.77 32.96 22.06
C SER A 31 1.48 33.21 22.83
N ASN A 32 1.13 34.49 23.05
CA ASN A 32 -0.01 34.90 23.87
C ASN A 32 -1.21 35.40 23.06
N SER A 33 -1.05 35.67 21.77
CA SER A 33 -2.06 36.33 20.92
C SER A 33 -2.51 35.50 19.71
N GLY A 34 -1.88 34.36 19.49
CA GLY A 34 -2.10 33.56 18.29
C GLY A 34 -1.44 34.20 17.06
N ILE A 35 -1.16 33.38 16.07
CA ILE A 35 -0.45 33.79 14.85
C ILE A 35 -1.45 34.51 13.94
N PRO A 36 -1.22 35.79 13.58
CA PRO A 36 -2.13 36.50 12.68
C PRO A 36 -2.06 35.92 11.26
N ILE A 37 -3.22 35.71 10.63
CA ILE A 37 -3.32 35.15 9.26
C ILE A 37 -2.55 36.02 8.25
N SER A 38 -2.46 37.34 8.50
CA SER A 38 -1.76 38.29 7.65
C SER A 38 -0.28 37.97 7.44
N ILE A 39 0.38 37.30 8.39
CA ILE A 39 1.80 36.94 8.28
C ILE A 39 2.04 35.60 7.60
N ILE A 40 0.99 34.82 7.35
CA ILE A 40 1.02 33.55 6.63
C ILE A 40 0.83 33.82 5.13
N HIS A 41 1.62 33.17 4.28
CA HIS A 41 1.49 33.29 2.83
C HIS A 41 0.12 32.79 2.33
N ASN A 42 -0.45 33.46 1.32
CA ASN A 42 -1.81 33.20 0.82
C ASN A 42 -2.06 31.73 0.46
N TYR A 43 -1.04 31.03 -0.06
CA TYR A 43 -1.09 29.60 -0.36
C TYR A 43 -1.56 28.73 0.82
N TRP A 44 -1.18 29.08 2.05
CA TRP A 44 -1.55 28.31 3.24
C TRP A 44 -2.85 28.79 3.90
N ARG A 45 -3.37 29.96 3.50
CA ARG A 45 -4.65 30.47 4.01
C ARG A 45 -5.85 29.70 3.46
N THR A 46 -5.66 29.03 2.33
CA THR A 46 -6.68 28.17 1.71
C THR A 46 -6.68 26.75 2.26
N LEU A 47 -5.77 26.44 3.18
CA LEU A 47 -5.73 25.14 3.85
C LEU A 47 -6.81 25.13 4.95
N ASP A 48 -8.04 24.87 4.51
CA ASP A 48 -9.15 24.62 5.40
C ASP A 48 -9.06 23.17 5.89
N MET A 49 -8.77 22.98 7.17
CA MET A 49 -8.76 21.66 7.81
C MET A 49 -10.12 21.33 8.43
N GLU A 50 -11.09 22.24 8.37
CA GLU A 50 -12.47 21.87 8.65
C GLU A 50 -12.86 20.86 7.58
N THR A 51 -13.09 19.63 8.00
CA THR A 51 -14.01 18.77 7.27
C THR A 51 -15.28 19.59 7.13
N ARG A 52 -15.49 20.21 5.97
CA ARG A 52 -16.80 20.72 5.58
C ARG A 52 -17.71 19.51 5.62
N VAL A 53 -18.33 19.29 6.78
CA VAL A 53 -19.61 18.65 6.87
C VAL A 53 -20.48 19.63 6.10
N LYS A 54 -20.55 19.42 4.78
CA LYS A 54 -21.65 19.95 4.01
C LYS A 54 -22.86 19.51 4.82
N GLU A 55 -23.65 20.44 5.35
CA GLU A 55 -24.97 20.08 5.84
C GLU A 55 -25.62 19.36 4.66
N GLU A 56 -25.58 18.03 4.70
CA GLU A 56 -26.40 17.20 3.84
C GLU A 56 -27.79 17.72 4.15
N SER A 57 -28.43 18.32 3.14
CA SER A 57 -29.79 18.82 3.32
C SER A 57 -30.60 17.64 3.85
N LEU A 58 -31.46 17.85 4.84
CA LEU A 58 -32.35 16.79 5.37
C LEU A 58 -33.09 16.05 4.24
N ASP A 59 -33.31 16.76 3.12
CA ASP A 59 -33.86 16.23 1.88
C ASP A 59 -32.95 15.16 1.22
N GLU A 60 -31.63 15.34 1.21
CA GLU A 60 -30.66 14.41 0.60
C GLU A 60 -30.54 13.12 1.43
N GLU A 61 -30.50 13.23 2.76
CA GLU A 61 -30.44 12.07 3.64
C GLU A 61 -31.76 11.27 3.60
N SER A 62 -32.91 11.94 3.56
CA SER A 62 -34.21 11.27 3.38
C SER A 62 -34.30 10.55 2.04
N LEU A 63 -33.84 11.17 0.94
CA LEU A 63 -33.85 10.54 -0.38
C LEU A 63 -32.97 9.29 -0.44
N ILE A 64 -31.81 9.32 0.21
CA ILE A 64 -30.92 8.15 0.29
C ILE A 64 -31.57 7.04 1.12
N HIS A 65 -32.23 7.38 2.22
CA HIS A 65 -32.98 6.40 3.02
C HIS A 65 -34.09 5.73 2.22
N ASP A 66 -34.87 6.49 1.46
CA ASP A 66 -35.93 5.95 0.59
C ASP A 66 -35.34 5.02 -0.48
N GLU A 67 -34.24 5.40 -1.13
CA GLU A 67 -33.56 4.58 -2.14
C GLU A 67 -33.03 3.26 -1.56
N ILE A 68 -32.49 3.30 -0.32
CA ILE A 68 -32.05 2.11 0.41
C ILE A 68 -33.22 1.17 0.67
N ASP A 69 -34.36 1.68 1.14
CA ASP A 69 -35.54 0.88 1.45
C ASP A 69 -36.14 0.24 0.19
N GLU A 70 -36.26 1.00 -0.90
CA GLU A 70 -36.70 0.48 -2.20
C GLU A 70 -35.80 -0.66 -2.69
N LEU A 71 -34.48 -0.51 -2.56
CA LEU A 71 -33.52 -1.55 -2.92
C LEU A 71 -33.70 -2.81 -2.07
N PHE A 72 -33.91 -2.65 -0.76
CA PHE A 72 -34.15 -3.78 0.13
C PHE A 72 -35.45 -4.51 -0.21
N ASP A 73 -36.53 -3.80 -0.52
CA ASP A 73 -37.78 -4.41 -0.95
C ASP A 73 -37.65 -5.13 -2.29
N HIS A 74 -36.88 -4.58 -3.22
CA HIS A 74 -36.55 -5.27 -4.47
C HIS A 74 -35.82 -6.60 -4.21
N ILE A 75 -34.84 -6.62 -3.29
CA ILE A 75 -34.09 -7.83 -2.92
C ILE A 75 -34.98 -8.84 -2.18
N LYS A 76 -35.86 -8.36 -1.28
CA LYS A 76 -36.84 -9.21 -0.57
C LYS A 76 -37.78 -9.95 -1.52
N ASN A 77 -38.06 -9.39 -2.70
CA ASN A 77 -38.88 -10.01 -3.73
C ASN A 77 -38.13 -10.99 -4.66
N LYS A 78 -36.81 -11.15 -4.52
CA LYS A 78 -36.02 -12.12 -5.30
C LYS A 78 -35.99 -13.53 -4.69
N GLY A 79 -35.54 -14.49 -5.47
CA GLY A 79 -35.29 -15.87 -5.02
C GLY A 79 -34.17 -15.97 -3.98
N LEU A 80 -34.16 -17.07 -3.22
CA LEU A 80 -33.24 -17.29 -2.10
C LEU A 80 -31.76 -17.16 -2.47
N GLU A 81 -31.35 -17.71 -3.61
CA GLU A 81 -29.95 -17.67 -4.06
C GLU A 81 -29.47 -16.25 -4.42
N VAL A 82 -30.38 -15.42 -4.93
CA VAL A 82 -30.09 -14.01 -5.20
C VAL A 82 -29.92 -13.27 -3.88
N LYS A 83 -30.82 -13.47 -2.92
CA LYS A 83 -30.74 -12.87 -1.58
C LYS A 83 -29.43 -13.20 -0.87
N LYS A 84 -29.01 -14.47 -0.87
CA LYS A 84 -27.73 -14.90 -0.28
C LYS A 84 -26.55 -14.12 -0.85
N ARG A 85 -26.47 -14.03 -2.18
CA ARG A 85 -25.40 -13.30 -2.88
C ARG A 85 -25.40 -11.80 -2.53
N PHE A 86 -26.58 -11.19 -2.44
CA PHE A 86 -26.69 -9.78 -2.04
C PHE A 86 -26.23 -9.56 -0.60
N VAL A 87 -26.67 -10.40 0.33
CA VAL A 87 -26.25 -10.32 1.74
C VAL A 87 -24.74 -10.49 1.88
N GLU A 88 -24.15 -11.45 1.18
CA GLU A 88 -22.70 -11.66 1.18
C GLU A 88 -21.96 -10.40 0.73
N LYS A 89 -22.32 -9.85 -0.45
CA LYS A 89 -21.71 -8.62 -0.96
C LYS A 89 -21.93 -7.39 -0.06
N LEU A 90 -23.13 -7.23 0.49
CA LEU A 90 -23.43 -6.11 1.39
C LEU A 90 -22.61 -6.20 2.68
N LYS A 91 -22.39 -7.41 3.21
CA LYS A 91 -21.48 -7.61 4.35
C LYS A 91 -20.05 -7.24 3.99
N GLU A 92 -19.57 -7.58 2.79
CA GLU A 92 -18.21 -7.20 2.36
C GLU A 92 -18.01 -5.68 2.33
N VAL A 93 -19.03 -4.93 1.94
CA VAL A 93 -18.94 -3.45 1.85
C VAL A 93 -19.21 -2.77 3.19
N ALA A 94 -20.23 -3.21 3.93
CA ALA A 94 -20.67 -2.56 5.16
C ALA A 94 -19.79 -2.93 6.37
N ILE A 95 -19.17 -4.12 6.37
CA ILE A 95 -18.35 -4.62 7.47
C ILE A 95 -17.01 -5.15 6.93
N PRO A 96 -16.07 -4.27 6.53
CA PRO A 96 -14.79 -4.66 5.95
C PRO A 96 -13.90 -5.49 6.90
N CYS A 97 -14.16 -5.40 8.21
CA CYS A 97 -13.40 -6.15 9.23
C CYS A 97 -13.73 -7.65 9.22
N ASP A 98 -14.92 -8.04 8.75
CA ASP A 98 -15.37 -9.44 8.71
C ASP A 98 -14.97 -10.14 7.41
N THR A 99 -14.53 -9.40 6.40
CA THR A 99 -13.99 -9.96 5.17
C THR A 99 -12.52 -10.27 5.29
N GLU A 100 -12.19 -11.57 5.29
CA GLU A 100 -10.84 -12.02 5.01
C GLU A 100 -10.44 -11.59 3.59
N LEU A 101 -9.70 -10.49 3.47
CA LEU A 101 -9.08 -10.04 2.22
C LEU A 101 -7.94 -11.00 1.84
N ASN A 102 -8.31 -12.18 1.36
CA ASN A 102 -7.35 -13.13 0.81
C ASN A 102 -6.94 -12.66 -0.60
N GLU A 103 -5.62 -12.51 -0.81
CA GLU A 103 -5.09 -12.20 -2.13
C GLU A 103 -5.59 -13.25 -3.12
N PRO A 104 -6.23 -12.87 -4.24
CA PRO A 104 -6.73 -13.83 -5.20
C PRO A 104 -5.57 -14.72 -5.65
N PRO A 105 -5.79 -16.03 -5.80
CA PRO A 105 -4.71 -16.96 -6.09
C PRO A 105 -3.99 -16.52 -7.37
N VAL A 106 -2.70 -16.20 -7.22
CA VAL A 106 -1.85 -15.77 -8.33
C VAL A 106 -1.77 -16.92 -9.35
N LYS A 107 -2.66 -16.88 -10.35
CA LYS A 107 -2.55 -17.77 -11.51
C LYS A 107 -1.24 -17.40 -12.19
N ARG A 108 -0.28 -18.34 -12.22
CA ARG A 108 0.95 -18.21 -13.01
C ARG A 108 0.51 -17.83 -14.43
N ARG A 109 0.86 -16.63 -14.89
CA ARG A 109 0.69 -16.27 -16.30
C ARG A 109 1.38 -17.38 -17.09
N ARG A 110 0.66 -18.03 -18.02
CA ARG A 110 1.28 -18.94 -18.98
C ARG A 110 2.17 -18.10 -19.87
N GLY A 111 3.37 -17.82 -19.37
CA GLY A 111 4.39 -17.09 -20.10
C GLY A 111 4.76 -17.85 -21.37
N ARG A 112 5.40 -17.13 -22.29
CA ARG A 112 6.01 -17.73 -23.48
C ARG A 112 6.98 -18.84 -23.05
N PRO A 113 6.95 -20.04 -23.68
CA PRO A 113 7.91 -21.09 -23.38
C PRO A 113 9.33 -20.55 -23.48
N LYS A 114 10.16 -20.85 -22.47
CA LYS A 114 11.57 -20.45 -22.46
C LYS A 114 12.34 -21.33 -23.45
N LYS A 115 12.30 -20.98 -24.73
CA LYS A 115 13.35 -21.35 -25.68
C LYS A 115 14.46 -20.32 -25.48
N ASP A 116 15.65 -20.75 -25.09
CA ASP A 116 16.87 -19.92 -24.95
C ASP A 116 17.38 -19.36 -26.30
N SER A 117 16.46 -18.96 -27.18
CA SER A 117 16.71 -18.45 -28.52
C SER A 117 17.17 -17.00 -28.53
N THR A 118 17.22 -16.34 -27.37
CA THR A 118 17.65 -14.94 -27.21
C THR A 118 18.97 -14.83 -26.45
N THR A 119 19.73 -15.93 -26.30
CA THR A 119 21.06 -15.85 -25.68
C THR A 119 21.96 -15.03 -26.61
N ARG A 120 22.21 -13.78 -26.22
CA ARG A 120 23.10 -12.86 -26.93
C ARG A 120 24.52 -13.44 -26.91
N ASP A 121 25.23 -13.34 -28.03
CA ASP A 121 26.66 -13.67 -28.09
C ASP A 121 27.44 -12.78 -27.11
N PRO A 122 28.24 -13.35 -26.19
CA PRO A 122 29.02 -12.57 -25.24
C PRO A 122 29.90 -11.54 -25.94
N SER A 123 30.00 -10.35 -25.36
CA SER A 123 30.92 -9.33 -25.87
C SER A 123 32.39 -9.73 -25.63
N ALA A 124 33.33 -9.16 -26.40
CA ALA A 124 34.76 -9.51 -26.31
C ALA A 124 35.34 -9.37 -24.88
N PHE A 125 34.86 -8.40 -24.10
CA PHE A 125 35.25 -8.22 -22.70
C PHE A 125 34.77 -9.35 -21.79
N GLU A 126 33.58 -9.93 -22.04
CA GLU A 126 33.05 -11.05 -21.27
C GLU A 126 33.84 -12.34 -21.51
N TYR A 127 34.44 -12.53 -22.70
CA TYR A 127 35.34 -13.64 -22.96
C TYR A 127 36.63 -13.55 -22.14
N ILE A 128 37.17 -12.33 -22.02
CA ILE A 128 38.37 -12.05 -21.23
C ILE A 128 38.10 -12.30 -19.75
N ASP A 129 36.98 -11.81 -19.23
CA ASP A 129 36.62 -11.94 -17.83
C ASP A 129 36.35 -13.40 -17.42
N LYS A 130 35.74 -14.20 -18.30
CA LYS A 130 35.60 -15.66 -18.12
C LYS A 130 36.94 -16.37 -18.01
N LYS A 131 37.95 -15.98 -18.79
CA LYS A 131 39.31 -16.57 -18.67
C LYS A 131 39.94 -16.26 -17.31
N PHE A 132 39.73 -15.04 -16.79
CA PHE A 132 40.24 -14.64 -15.47
C PHE A 132 39.49 -15.27 -14.30
N GLN A 133 38.21 -15.62 -14.47
CA GLN A 133 37.44 -16.35 -13.45
C GLN A 133 37.78 -17.84 -13.43
N ALA A 134 37.96 -18.48 -14.59
CA ALA A 134 38.38 -19.88 -14.68
C ALA A 134 39.76 -20.18 -14.05
N GLY A 135 40.64 -19.17 -13.98
CA GLY A 135 41.92 -19.25 -13.26
C GLY A 135 41.78 -19.18 -11.73
N ARG A 136 40.72 -18.52 -11.23
CA ARG A 136 40.47 -18.32 -9.79
C ARG A 136 39.77 -19.52 -9.13
N ASP A 137 39.07 -20.35 -9.90
CA ASP A 137 38.34 -21.51 -9.37
C ASP A 137 39.20 -22.76 -9.10
N ARG A 138 40.49 -22.76 -9.48
CA ARG A 138 41.40 -23.88 -9.18
C ARG A 138 41.78 -24.01 -7.69
N GLY A 139 41.41 -23.03 -6.86
CA GLY A 139 41.77 -22.97 -5.44
C GLY A 139 40.63 -23.23 -4.45
N ARG A 140 39.39 -23.49 -4.90
CA ARG A 140 38.25 -23.65 -3.99
C ARG A 140 37.70 -25.08 -4.03
N SER A 141 38.25 -25.93 -3.17
CA SER A 141 37.71 -27.25 -2.86
C SER A 141 36.19 -27.17 -2.63
N ARG A 142 35.42 -27.85 -3.48
CA ARG A 142 33.96 -28.01 -3.31
C ARG A 142 33.69 -28.79 -2.02
N PRO A 143 32.79 -28.34 -1.12
CA PRO A 143 32.32 -29.21 -0.06
C PRO A 143 31.51 -30.37 -0.65
N HIS A 144 31.77 -31.55 -0.10
CA HIS A 144 31.20 -32.85 -0.44
C HIS A 144 29.66 -32.85 -0.33
N LYS A 145 28.97 -33.35 -1.36
CA LYS A 145 27.51 -33.57 -1.33
C LYS A 145 27.24 -34.91 -0.63
N VAL A 146 26.57 -34.91 0.53
CA VAL A 146 26.12 -36.15 1.20
C VAL A 146 24.73 -36.54 0.63
N PRO A 147 24.50 -37.79 0.17
CA PRO A 147 23.18 -38.23 -0.27
C PRO A 147 22.39 -39.03 0.79
N LYS A 148 21.07 -38.73 0.83
CA LYS A 148 19.90 -39.61 1.09
C LYS A 148 19.61 -40.11 2.52
N SER A 149 18.35 -39.95 2.93
CA SER A 149 17.43 -41.10 3.13
C SER A 149 15.96 -40.68 3.18
N SER A 150 15.15 -41.36 2.38
CA SER A 150 13.68 -41.32 2.34
C SER A 150 13.07 -42.08 3.54
N GLY A 151 12.19 -41.42 4.31
CA GLY A 151 11.36 -42.06 5.33
C GLY A 151 10.08 -42.69 4.75
N PRO A 152 9.53 -43.76 5.36
CA PRO A 152 8.54 -44.63 4.76
C PRO A 152 7.11 -44.05 4.82
N LYS A 153 6.32 -44.38 3.79
CA LYS A 153 4.88 -44.13 3.69
C LYS A 153 4.13 -45.26 4.39
N ASN A 154 3.33 -44.95 5.41
CA ASN A 154 2.38 -45.89 5.98
C ASN A 154 0.97 -45.54 5.49
N ASN A 155 0.48 -46.29 4.51
CA ASN A 155 -0.93 -46.38 4.16
C ASN A 155 -1.55 -47.48 5.01
N ILE A 156 -2.54 -47.14 5.84
CA ILE A 156 -3.45 -48.13 6.43
C ILE A 156 -4.85 -47.82 5.90
N SER A 157 -5.20 -48.52 4.83
CA SER A 157 -6.57 -48.88 4.52
C SER A 157 -7.06 -49.86 5.57
N ASN A 158 -8.26 -49.68 6.11
CA ASN A 158 -9.11 -50.81 6.45
C ASN A 158 -10.60 -50.45 6.40
N SER A 159 -11.29 -51.34 5.71
CA SER A 159 -12.70 -51.43 5.38
C SER A 159 -13.62 -51.62 6.60
N SER A 160 -14.86 -51.17 6.44
CA SER A 160 -16.05 -51.47 7.26
C SER A 160 -16.26 -52.98 7.50
N PRO A 161 -17.11 -53.40 8.46
CA PRO A 161 -18.52 -53.63 8.09
C PRO A 161 -19.59 -53.47 9.20
N LYS A 162 -20.82 -53.29 8.71
CA LYS A 162 -22.17 -53.43 9.32
C LYS A 162 -22.69 -52.31 10.23
#